data_AF-A0A074XYF3-F1
#
_entry.id   AF-A0A074XYF3-F1
#
_cell.length_a   1.000
_cell.length_b   1.000
_cell.length_c   1.000
_cell.angle_alpha   90.00
_cell.angle_beta   90.00
_cell.angle_gamma   90.00
#
_symmetry.space_group_name_H-M   'P 1'
#
loop_
_entity.id
_entity.type
_entity.pdbx_description
1 polymer ?
#
loop_
_entity_poly.entity_id
_entity_poly.type
_entity_poly.pdbx_seq_one_letter_code
_entity_poly.pdbx_strand_id
1 'polypeptide(L)'
;MKILYIGILKNEQKPAVELCAERDLSSYSRFTRSSVGEFMSLFTKTVAERTKPGQRQDVEEQSYTFHAYGRSEGVAAIIISDQEYPALVAHQLLSKILDEFLSRYPRTAFANSNAELPFPPLKEYIVKYQDPHAADSIMKIQKELDETKIVLHKTIESVLERGEKIDNLVAKSDGLSAQSKMFYTQAKKQNSCCIVM
;
A
#
# COMPACT_ATOMS: atom_id res chain seq x y z
N MET A 1 5.29 -12.62 -9.52
CA MET A 1 5.49 -12.55 -8.05
C MET A 1 6.55 -11.51 -7.69
N LYS A 2 6.14 -10.26 -7.49
CA LYS A 2 7.00 -9.17 -7.01
C LYS A 2 6.27 -8.32 -5.98
N ILE A 3 7.04 -7.80 -5.02
CA ILE A 3 6.62 -6.70 -4.16
C ILE A 3 7.12 -5.40 -4.78
N LEU A 4 6.22 -4.45 -5.01
CA LEU A 4 6.53 -3.17 -5.66
C LEU A 4 6.60 -2.01 -4.66
N TYR A 5 5.88 -2.11 -3.55
CA TYR A 5 5.82 -1.07 -2.52
C TYR A 5 5.70 -1.73 -1.15
N ILE A 6 6.43 -1.19 -0.17
CA ILE A 6 6.23 -1.44 1.25
C ILE A 6 6.28 -0.10 1.97
N GLY A 7 5.27 0.22 2.76
CA GLY A 7 5.25 1.49 3.49
C GLY A 7 4.40 1.47 4.74
N ILE A 8 4.67 2.45 5.60
CA ILE A 8 3.96 2.68 6.85
C ILE A 8 3.39 4.10 6.80
N LEU A 9 2.09 4.21 7.03
CA LEU A 9 1.34 5.44 6.95
C LEU A 9 0.62 5.70 8.27
N LYS A 10 0.57 6.97 8.67
CA LYS A 10 -0.31 7.44 9.73
C LYS A 10 -1.72 7.61 9.17
N ASN A 11 -2.69 6.88 9.70
CA ASN A 11 -4.06 6.81 9.18
C ASN A 11 -5.12 7.47 10.08
N GLU A 12 -4.75 8.05 11.22
CA GLU A 12 -5.72 8.76 12.10
C GLU A 12 -6.21 10.09 11.52
N GLN A 13 -5.39 10.73 10.69
CA GLN A 13 -5.69 12.03 10.09
C GLN A 13 -5.92 11.86 8.59
N LYS A 14 -6.82 12.69 8.05
CA LYS A 14 -7.04 12.83 6.60
C LYS A 14 -6.43 14.16 6.13
N PRO A 15 -5.58 14.17 5.10
CA PRO A 15 -5.10 13.01 4.34
C PRO A 15 -4.10 12.16 5.14
N ALA A 16 -4.03 10.86 4.84
CA ALA A 16 -3.02 9.98 5.45
C ALA A 16 -1.59 10.45 5.10
N VAL A 17 -0.71 10.34 6.09
CA VAL A 17 0.68 10.79 5.98
C VAL A 17 1.58 9.57 5.87
N GLU A 18 2.38 9.50 4.81
CA GLU A 18 3.40 8.47 4.65
C GLU A 18 4.56 8.77 5.60
N LEU A 19 4.87 7.85 6.53
CA LEU A 19 5.96 8.01 7.49
C LEU A 19 7.27 7.47 6.93
N CYS A 20 7.21 6.32 6.27
CA CYS A 20 8.32 5.73 5.53
C CYS A 20 7.78 4.78 4.46
N ALA A 21 8.47 4.71 3.34
CA ALA A 21 8.14 3.78 2.28
C ALA A 21 9.36 3.45 1.44
N GLU A 22 9.38 2.23 0.92
CA GLU A 22 10.33 1.75 -0.07
C GLU A 22 9.60 1.23 -1.28
N ARG A 23 10.15 1.50 -2.46
CA ARG A 23 9.51 1.23 -3.75
C ARG A 23 10.49 0.51 -4.67
N ASP A 24 10.10 -0.64 -5.20
CA ASP A 24 10.81 -1.31 -6.28
C ASP A 24 10.07 -1.10 -7.60
N LEU A 25 10.51 -0.08 -8.35
CA LEU A 25 9.98 0.26 -9.67
C LEU A 25 10.93 -0.13 -10.80
N SER A 26 11.85 -1.07 -10.55
CA SER A 26 12.86 -1.50 -11.52
C SER A 26 12.26 -2.12 -12.79
N SER A 27 11.06 -2.73 -12.67
CA SER A 27 10.30 -3.31 -13.77
C SER A 27 9.69 -2.28 -14.74
N TYR A 28 9.48 -1.04 -14.30
CA TYR A 28 8.86 0.00 -15.12
C TYR A 28 9.90 0.75 -15.96
N SER A 29 9.44 1.35 -17.06
CA SER A 29 10.28 2.25 -17.87
C SER A 29 10.72 3.47 -17.06
N ARG A 30 11.98 3.89 -17.23
CA ARG A 30 12.54 5.07 -16.55
C ARG A 30 11.66 6.32 -16.69
N PHE A 31 10.96 6.46 -17.82
CA PHE A 31 10.10 7.61 -18.12
C PHE A 31 8.74 7.57 -17.42
N THR A 32 8.27 6.39 -17.00
CA THR A 32 6.96 6.21 -16.34
C THR A 32 7.10 5.97 -14.84
N ARG A 33 8.30 5.60 -14.34
CA ARG A 33 8.56 5.31 -12.92
C ARG A 33 8.09 6.42 -11.97
N SER A 34 8.32 7.69 -12.32
CA SER A 34 7.87 8.81 -11.48
C SER A 34 6.36 8.81 -11.32
N SER A 35 5.63 8.72 -12.43
CA SER A 35 4.17 8.71 -12.40
C SER A 35 3.62 7.50 -11.67
N VAL A 36 4.19 6.31 -11.88
CA VAL A 36 3.80 5.11 -11.13
C VAL A 36 4.02 5.30 -9.62
N GLY A 37 5.16 5.86 -9.22
CA GLY A 37 5.45 6.13 -7.81
C GLY A 37 4.48 7.13 -7.16
N GLU A 38 4.08 8.18 -7.89
CA GLU A 38 3.08 9.14 -7.43
C GLU A 38 1.69 8.48 -7.27
N PHE A 39 1.26 7.67 -8.24
CA PHE A 39 0.00 6.93 -8.15
C PHE A 39 0.00 5.90 -7.03
N MET A 40 1.10 5.16 -6.85
CA MET A 40 1.23 4.23 -5.74
C MET A 40 1.05 4.96 -4.41
N SER A 41 1.70 6.10 -4.23
CA SER A 41 1.61 6.90 -3.02
C SER A 41 0.21 7.46 -2.78
N LEU A 42 -0.53 7.81 -3.84
CA LEU A 42 -1.92 8.24 -3.74
C LEU A 42 -2.82 7.09 -3.27
N PHE A 43 -2.74 5.94 -3.94
CA PHE A 43 -3.60 4.81 -3.62
C PHE A 43 -3.27 4.18 -2.27
N THR A 44 -1.99 4.12 -1.86
CA THR A 44 -1.63 3.65 -0.51
C THR A 44 -2.22 4.55 0.55
N LYS A 45 -2.18 5.88 0.38
CA LYS A 45 -2.86 6.82 1.29
C LYS A 45 -4.36 6.56 1.35
N THR A 46 -5.02 6.40 0.21
CA THR A 46 -6.46 6.09 0.17
C THR A 46 -6.79 4.78 0.89
N VAL A 47 -6.04 3.71 0.64
CA VAL A 47 -6.25 2.41 1.30
C VAL A 47 -5.98 2.51 2.80
N ALA A 48 -4.94 3.25 3.22
CA ALA A 48 -4.60 3.47 4.63
C ALA A 48 -5.73 4.18 5.38
N GLU A 49 -6.30 5.25 4.81
CA GLU A 49 -7.42 6.01 5.39
C GLU A 49 -8.70 5.18 5.56
N ARG A 50 -8.83 4.11 4.79
CA ARG A 50 -10.00 3.22 4.80
C ARG A 50 -9.78 1.96 5.64
N THR A 51 -8.54 1.69 6.04
CA THR A 51 -8.20 0.58 6.92
C THR A 51 -8.46 0.96 8.37
N LYS A 52 -9.40 0.29 9.04
CA LYS A 52 -9.70 0.54 10.45
C LYS A 52 -8.63 -0.07 11.38
N PRO A 53 -8.50 0.44 12.61
CA PRO A 53 -7.69 -0.20 13.65
C PRO A 53 -8.03 -1.68 13.84
N GLY A 54 -7.02 -2.55 13.85
CA GLY A 54 -7.16 -4.01 13.99
C GLY A 54 -7.67 -4.72 12.73
N GLN A 55 -7.95 -3.98 11.65
CA GLN A 55 -8.47 -4.56 10.41
C GLN A 55 -7.32 -4.97 9.48
N ARG A 56 -7.46 -6.14 8.89
CA ARG A 56 -6.68 -6.60 7.73
C ARG A 56 -7.54 -6.56 6.50
N GLN A 57 -7.00 -6.03 5.41
CA GLN A 57 -7.72 -5.95 4.15
C GLN A 57 -6.78 -6.17 2.97
N ASP A 58 -7.33 -6.76 1.91
CA ASP A 58 -6.70 -6.90 0.61
C ASP A 58 -7.58 -6.15 -0.40
N VAL A 59 -6.98 -5.27 -1.18
CA VAL A 59 -7.65 -4.56 -2.28
C VAL A 59 -6.98 -4.98 -3.57
N GLU A 60 -7.67 -5.78 -4.37
CA GLU A 60 -7.24 -6.15 -5.71
C GLU A 60 -7.55 -4.99 -6.67
N GLU A 61 -6.62 -4.71 -7.58
CA GLU A 61 -6.81 -3.79 -8.69
C GLU A 61 -6.03 -4.32 -9.89
N GLN A 62 -6.77 -4.87 -10.86
CA GLN A 62 -6.20 -5.50 -12.06
C GLN A 62 -5.21 -6.62 -11.68
N SER A 63 -3.93 -6.47 -11.98
CA SER A 63 -2.87 -7.45 -11.70
C SER A 63 -2.16 -7.25 -10.37
N TYR A 64 -2.58 -6.25 -9.57
CA TYR A 64 -1.92 -5.89 -8.32
C TYR A 64 -2.87 -6.07 -7.13
N THR A 65 -2.28 -6.35 -5.98
CA THR A 65 -3.00 -6.46 -4.71
C THR A 65 -2.35 -5.55 -3.67
N PHE A 66 -3.18 -4.75 -3.01
CA PHE A 66 -2.81 -3.91 -1.88
C PHE A 66 -3.17 -4.65 -0.60
N HIS A 67 -2.17 -5.19 0.07
CA HIS A 67 -2.30 -5.79 1.38
C HIS A 67 -2.14 -4.70 2.44
N ALA A 68 -3.14 -4.52 3.30
CA ALA A 68 -3.11 -3.50 4.34
C ALA A 68 -3.45 -4.07 5.72
N TYR A 69 -2.74 -3.58 6.72
CA TYR A 69 -2.98 -3.90 8.13
C TYR A 69 -2.96 -2.63 8.97
N GLY A 70 -4.10 -2.32 9.59
CA GLY A 70 -4.25 -1.17 10.49
C GLY A 70 -4.02 -1.54 11.94
N ARG A 71 -3.20 -0.77 12.65
CA ARG A 71 -2.92 -0.90 14.08
C ARG A 71 -3.73 0.11 14.90
N SER A 72 -3.98 -0.22 16.17
CA SER A 72 -4.67 0.63 17.15
C SER A 72 -3.91 1.90 17.53
N GLU A 73 -2.61 1.91 17.28
CA GLU A 73 -1.67 2.97 17.60
C GLU A 73 -1.75 4.14 16.61
N GLY A 74 -2.58 4.03 15.58
CA GLY A 74 -2.81 5.10 14.60
C GLY A 74 -1.95 5.01 13.35
N VAL A 75 -1.43 3.82 13.04
CA VAL A 75 -0.64 3.54 11.85
C VAL A 75 -1.23 2.37 11.07
N ALA A 76 -1.04 2.38 9.76
CA ALA A 76 -1.33 1.28 8.87
C ALA A 76 -0.10 0.99 8.02
N ALA A 77 0.25 -0.29 7.86
CA ALA A 77 1.26 -0.71 6.90
C ALA A 77 0.56 -1.23 5.64
N ILE A 78 1.17 -0.96 4.49
CA ILE A 78 0.68 -1.39 3.18
C ILE A 78 1.82 -2.01 2.38
N ILE A 79 1.52 -3.15 1.77
CA ILE A 79 2.35 -3.81 0.77
C ILE A 79 1.57 -3.83 -0.54
N ILE A 80 2.20 -3.43 -1.64
CA ILE A 80 1.67 -3.65 -2.99
C ILE A 80 2.49 -4.75 -3.62
N SER A 81 1.82 -5.80 -4.08
CA SER A 81 2.43 -6.90 -4.80
C SER A 81 1.64 -7.28 -6.04
N ASP A 82 2.22 -8.12 -6.89
CA ASP A 82 1.46 -8.85 -7.91
C ASP A 82 0.41 -9.74 -7.23
N GLN A 83 -0.71 -9.99 -7.91
CA GLN A 83 -1.79 -10.86 -7.41
C GLN A 83 -1.33 -12.30 -7.10
N GLU A 84 -0.28 -12.77 -7.78
CA GLU A 84 0.30 -14.10 -7.54
C GLU A 84 1.00 -14.21 -6.19
N TYR A 85 1.36 -13.09 -5.55
CA TYR A 85 2.10 -13.11 -4.29
C TYR A 85 1.19 -13.62 -3.14
N PRO A 86 1.65 -14.53 -2.27
CA PRO A 86 0.77 -15.13 -1.27
C PRO A 86 0.33 -14.11 -0.23
N ALA A 87 -0.98 -13.85 -0.16
CA ALA A 87 -1.55 -12.87 0.77
C ALA A 87 -1.16 -13.11 2.23
N LEU A 88 -1.12 -14.38 2.66
CA LEU A 88 -0.71 -14.75 4.02
C LEU A 88 0.72 -14.28 4.33
N VAL A 89 1.64 -14.44 3.39
CA VAL A 89 3.03 -14.01 3.54
C VAL A 89 3.11 -12.48 3.61
N ALA A 90 2.32 -11.77 2.81
CA ALA A 90 2.24 -10.31 2.88
C ALA A 90 1.73 -9.84 4.26
N HIS A 91 0.68 -10.46 4.80
CA HIS A 91 0.12 -10.12 6.13
C HIS A 91 1.04 -10.47 7.29
N GLN A 92 1.82 -11.56 7.17
CA GLN A 92 2.90 -11.89 8.10
C GLN A 92 3.97 -10.80 8.12
N LEU A 93 4.42 -10.39 6.93
CA LEU A 93 5.42 -9.34 6.78
C LEU A 93 4.91 -7.99 7.32
N LEU A 94 3.66 -7.63 7.04
CA LEU A 94 3.02 -6.42 7.59
C LEU A 94 3.06 -6.40 9.12
N SER A 95 2.79 -7.54 9.76
CA SER A 95 2.79 -7.66 11.23
C SER A 95 4.19 -7.42 11.78
N LYS A 96 5.20 -8.10 11.23
CA LYS A 96 6.61 -7.92 11.61
C LYS A 96 7.08 -6.47 11.45
N ILE A 97 6.74 -5.84 10.33
CA ILE A 97 7.12 -4.44 10.04
C ILE A 97 6.51 -3.50 11.07
N LEU A 98 5.22 -3.67 11.38
CA LEU A 98 4.53 -2.82 12.35
C LEU A 98 5.06 -3.01 13.77
N ASP A 99 5.37 -4.24 14.17
CA ASP A 99 5.92 -4.54 15.50
C ASP A 99 7.29 -3.89 15.69
N GLU A 100 8.18 -4.05 14.71
CA GLU A 100 9.51 -3.44 14.74
C GLU A 100 9.45 -1.91 14.66
N PHE A 101 8.54 -1.37 13.84
CA PHE A 101 8.34 0.07 13.74
C PHE A 101 7.84 0.67 15.06
N LEU A 102 6.81 0.08 15.67
CA LEU A 102 6.25 0.56 16.93
C LEU A 102 7.21 0.35 18.11
N SER A 103 8.06 -0.69 18.07
CA SER A 103 9.14 -0.87 19.05
C SER A 103 10.19 0.23 18.97
N ARG A 104 10.44 0.79 17.78
CA ARG A 104 11.44 1.85 17.55
C ARG A 104 10.85 3.26 17.71
N TYR A 105 9.63 3.45 17.23
CA TYR A 105 8.91 4.72 17.21
C TYR A 105 7.58 4.53 17.94
N PRO A 106 7.52 4.78 19.26
CA PRO A 106 6.25 4.75 19.97
C PRO A 106 5.32 5.83 19.44
N ARG A 107 4.02 5.71 19.72
CA ARG A 107 2.98 6.65 19.23
C ARG A 107 3.31 8.12 19.47
N THR A 108 3.94 8.46 20.59
CA THR A 108 4.35 9.82 20.92
C THR A 108 5.32 10.43 19.91
N ALA A 109 6.09 9.62 19.19
CA ALA A 109 7.06 10.06 18.19
C ALA A 109 6.41 10.56 16.88
N PHE A 110 5.25 10.01 16.50
CA PHE A 110 4.61 10.31 15.21
C PHE A 110 3.21 10.93 15.31
N ALA A 111 2.56 10.91 16.48
CA ALA A 111 1.20 11.43 16.63
C ALA A 111 1.09 12.90 16.22
N ASN A 112 2.01 13.74 16.71
CA ASN A 112 2.00 15.20 16.51
C ASN A 112 2.91 15.68 15.38
N SER A 113 3.62 14.77 14.70
CA SER A 113 4.55 15.09 13.63
C SER A 113 4.11 14.46 12.32
N ASN A 114 4.34 15.17 11.22
CA ASN A 114 4.19 14.66 9.86
C ASN A 114 5.55 14.44 9.19
N ALA A 115 6.63 14.42 9.98
CA ALA A 115 7.97 14.17 9.47
C ALA A 115 8.13 12.72 9.05
N GLU A 116 8.95 12.51 8.02
CA GLU A 116 9.41 11.18 7.64
C GLU A 116 10.23 10.56 8.78
N LEU A 117 9.96 9.29 9.07
CA LEU A 117 10.65 8.52 10.09
C LEU A 117 11.50 7.44 9.43
N PRO A 118 12.84 7.60 9.40
CA PRO A 118 13.69 6.67 8.68
C PRO A 118 13.62 5.27 9.32
N PHE A 119 13.19 4.29 8.52
CA PHE A 119 13.13 2.89 8.91
C PHE A 119 13.95 2.05 7.92
N PRO A 120 15.29 2.02 8.06
CA PRO A 120 16.20 1.33 7.15
C PRO A 120 15.87 -0.14 6.83
N PRO A 121 15.31 -0.96 7.77
CA PRO A 121 14.95 -2.35 7.48
C PRO A 121 14.00 -2.54 6.29
N LEU A 122 13.19 -1.53 5.93
CA LEU A 122 12.30 -1.63 4.76
C LEU A 122 13.06 -1.91 3.46
N LYS A 123 14.26 -1.34 3.30
CA LYS A 123 15.09 -1.53 2.10
C LYS A 123 15.57 -2.97 1.97
N GLU A 124 15.84 -3.61 3.10
CA GLU A 124 16.24 -5.01 3.13
C GLU A 124 15.03 -5.92 2.93
N TYR A 125 13.89 -5.58 3.53
CA TYR A 125 12.66 -6.37 3.45
C TYR A 125 12.07 -6.40 2.06
N ILE A 126 12.05 -5.28 1.34
CA ILE A 126 11.53 -5.24 -0.04
C ILE A 126 12.36 -6.12 -0.99
N VAL A 127 13.65 -6.33 -0.72
CA VAL A 127 14.50 -7.22 -1.53
C VAL A 127 14.40 -8.67 -1.04
N LYS A 128 14.48 -8.89 0.27
CA LYS A 128 14.50 -10.23 0.88
C LYS A 128 13.20 -10.99 0.63
N TYR A 129 12.05 -10.33 0.77
CA TYR A 129 10.73 -10.97 0.63
C TYR A 129 10.18 -10.91 -0.78
N GLN A 130 11.01 -10.61 -1.80
CA GLN A 130 10.64 -10.95 -3.17
C GLN A 130 10.46 -12.46 -3.33
N ASP A 131 11.22 -13.26 -2.57
CA ASP A 131 10.99 -14.69 -2.40
C ASP A 131 10.06 -14.94 -1.20
N PRO A 132 8.82 -15.43 -1.40
CA PRO A 132 7.90 -15.72 -0.32
C PRO A 132 8.42 -16.79 0.66
N HIS A 133 9.30 -17.70 0.23
CA HIS A 133 9.87 -18.73 1.09
C HIS A 133 10.82 -18.16 2.14
N ALA A 134 11.37 -16.95 1.92
CA ALA A 134 12.18 -16.27 2.95
C ALA A 134 11.37 -15.91 4.22
N ALA A 135 10.03 -15.97 4.14
CA ALA A 135 9.12 -15.75 5.26
C ALA A 135 8.98 -16.96 6.20
N ASP A 136 9.65 -18.09 5.95
CA ASP A 136 9.69 -19.24 6.87
C ASP A 136 10.15 -18.83 8.28
N SER A 137 11.03 -17.82 8.35
CA SER A 137 11.49 -17.22 9.61
C SER A 137 10.40 -16.43 10.38
N ILE A 138 9.31 -16.04 9.71
CA ILE A 138 8.16 -15.30 10.25
C ILE A 138 7.00 -16.24 10.63
N MET A 139 7.05 -17.53 10.28
CA MET A 139 5.97 -18.51 10.52
C MET A 139 5.50 -18.62 11.98
N LYS A 140 6.28 -18.18 12.96
CA LYS A 140 5.81 -18.14 14.36
C LYS A 140 4.60 -17.21 14.58
N ILE A 141 4.42 -16.20 13.72
CA ILE A 141 3.28 -15.27 13.75
C ILE A 141 1.99 -15.91 13.19
N GLN A 142 2.10 -17.09 12.55
CA GLN A 142 0.99 -17.75 11.85
C GLN A 142 -0.21 -18.06 12.75
N LYS A 143 0.02 -18.35 14.05
CA LYS A 143 -1.06 -18.68 14.99
C LYS A 143 -2.04 -17.51 15.22
N GLU A 144 -1.57 -16.25 15.16
CA GLU A 144 -2.43 -15.07 15.31
C GLU A 144 -3.19 -14.75 14.02
N LEU A 145 -2.63 -15.12 12.86
CA LEU A 145 -3.23 -14.82 11.56
C LEU A 145 -4.40 -15.72 11.21
N ASP A 146 -4.35 -17.00 11.59
CA ASP A 146 -5.41 -17.98 11.31
C ASP A 146 -6.76 -17.58 11.95
N GLU A 147 -6.72 -16.79 13.03
CA GLU A 147 -7.93 -16.28 13.70
C GLU A 147 -8.40 -14.93 13.11
N THR A 148 -7.55 -14.21 12.36
CA THR A 148 -7.90 -12.89 11.81
C THR A 148 -8.51 -12.99 10.41
N LYS A 149 -9.75 -12.52 10.27
CA LYS A 149 -10.42 -12.43 8.97
C LYS A 149 -9.81 -11.30 8.13
N ILE A 150 -9.22 -11.65 6.99
CA ILE A 150 -8.78 -10.70 5.97
C ILE A 150 -10.00 -10.30 5.11
N VAL A 151 -10.27 -8.99 5.01
CA VAL A 151 -11.37 -8.47 4.19
C VAL A 151 -10.88 -8.27 2.75
N LEU A 152 -11.48 -8.97 1.79
CA LEU A 152 -11.12 -8.85 0.38
C LEU A 152 -12.04 -7.86 -0.36
N HIS A 153 -11.42 -6.94 -1.07
CA HIS A 153 -12.01 -5.95 -1.96
C HIS A 153 -11.49 -6.20 -3.38
N LYS A 154 -12.38 -6.29 -4.38
CA LYS A 154 -12.00 -6.62 -5.76
C LYS A 154 -11.49 -5.45 -6.59
N THR A 155 -11.79 -4.23 -6.17
CA THR A 155 -11.40 -2.99 -6.85
C THR A 155 -11.12 -1.91 -5.81
N ILE A 156 -10.25 -0.95 -6.15
CA ILE A 156 -10.04 0.25 -5.33
C ILE A 156 -11.33 1.04 -5.17
N GLU A 157 -12.21 1.04 -6.17
CA GLU A 157 -13.52 1.70 -6.06
C GLU A 157 -14.37 1.15 -4.92
N SER A 158 -14.22 -0.14 -4.57
CA SER A 158 -14.99 -0.75 -3.49
C SER A 158 -14.57 -0.30 -2.08
N VAL A 159 -13.41 0.33 -1.93
CA VAL A 159 -12.98 0.97 -0.67
C VAL A 159 -13.28 2.48 -0.64
N LEU A 160 -13.76 3.06 -1.75
CA LEU A 160 -14.14 4.47 -1.81
C LEU A 160 -15.50 4.73 -1.16
N GLU A 161 -15.72 5.99 -0.78
CA GLU A 161 -17.03 6.41 -0.26
C GLU A 161 -18.10 6.38 -1.37
N ARG A 162 -19.36 6.17 -1.00
CA ARG A 162 -20.45 6.12 -1.98
C ARG A 162 -20.53 7.43 -2.78
N GLY A 163 -20.33 7.34 -4.09
CA GLY A 163 -20.35 8.49 -4.99
C GLY A 163 -18.98 9.13 -5.24
N GLU A 164 -17.93 8.68 -4.55
CA GLU A 164 -16.55 9.04 -4.83
C GLU A 164 -16.02 8.19 -5.99
N LYS A 165 -15.34 8.82 -6.95
CA LYS A 165 -14.75 8.17 -8.13
C LYS A 165 -13.24 8.36 -8.10
N ILE A 166 -12.50 7.39 -8.63
CA ILE A 166 -11.03 7.51 -8.78
C ILE A 166 -10.67 8.77 -9.56
N ASP A 167 -11.42 9.10 -10.62
CA ASP A 167 -11.18 10.32 -11.41
C ASP A 167 -11.21 11.60 -10.56
N ASN A 168 -12.09 11.66 -9.55
CA ASN A 168 -12.18 12.81 -8.66
C ASN A 168 -10.98 12.88 -7.72
N LEU A 169 -10.49 11.74 -7.23
CA LEU A 169 -9.27 11.65 -6.42
C LEU A 169 -8.05 12.11 -7.23
N VAL A 170 -7.91 11.62 -8.47
CA VAL A 170 -6.81 12.00 -9.36
C VAL A 170 -6.82 13.50 -9.67
N ALA A 171 -8.00 14.06 -9.97
CA ALA A 171 -8.14 15.48 -10.27
C ALA A 171 -7.74 16.36 -9.07
N LYS A 172 -8.22 16.02 -7.87
CA LYS A 172 -8.01 16.77 -6.62
C LYS A 172 -6.66 16.51 -5.94
N SER A 173 -5.92 15.48 -6.34
CA SER A 173 -4.65 15.14 -5.69
C SER A 173 -3.58 16.18 -6.00
N ASP A 174 -3.05 16.80 -4.95
CA ASP A 174 -1.85 17.66 -5.01
C ASP A 174 -0.55 16.85 -5.08
N GLY A 175 -0.62 15.55 -4.75
CA GLY A 175 0.52 14.62 -4.80
C GLY A 175 0.80 14.05 -6.20
N LEU A 176 -0.04 14.37 -7.20
CA LEU A 176 0.17 13.97 -8.59
C LEU A 176 0.64 15.16 -9.41
N SER A 177 1.77 14.99 -10.10
CA SER A 177 2.25 15.96 -11.09
C SER A 177 1.29 16.07 -12.28
N ALA A 178 1.35 17.19 -12.99
CA ALA A 178 0.56 17.38 -14.21
C ALA A 178 0.81 16.26 -15.24
N GLN A 179 2.05 15.79 -15.33
CA GLN A 179 2.44 14.67 -16.19
C GLN A 179 1.73 13.38 -15.78
N SER A 180 1.68 13.06 -14.48
CA SER A 180 1.00 11.86 -13.98
C SER A 180 -0.51 11.92 -14.20
N LYS A 181 -1.14 13.09 -13.99
CA LYS A 181 -2.58 13.27 -14.28
C LYS A 181 -2.89 13.07 -15.78
N MET A 182 -2.04 13.60 -16.66
CA MET A 182 -2.15 13.36 -18.10
C MET A 182 -1.94 11.89 -18.46
N PHE A 183 -0.92 11.24 -17.89
CA PHE A 183 -0.62 9.81 -18.10
C PHE A 183 -1.84 8.93 -17.76
N TYR A 184 -2.47 9.14 -16.61
CA TYR A 184 -3.69 8.41 -16.23
C TYR A 184 -4.84 8.63 -17.21
N THR A 185 -5.08 9.88 -17.60
CA THR A 185 -6.15 10.21 -18.54
C THR A 185 -5.93 9.55 -19.91
N GLN A 186 -4.69 9.53 -20.39
CA GLN A 186 -4.34 8.91 -21.66
C GLN A 186 -4.41 7.39 -21.60
N ALA A 187 -3.91 6.76 -20.53
CA ALA A 187 -4.00 5.32 -20.33
C ALA A 187 -5.47 4.86 -20.26
N LYS A 188 -6.32 5.59 -19.55
CA LYS A 188 -7.76 5.31 -19.48
C LYS A 188 -8.42 5.38 -20.86
N LYS A 189 -8.12 6.42 -21.64
CA LYS A 189 -8.64 6.55 -23.03
C LYS A 189 -8.20 5.38 -23.91
N GLN A 190 -6.92 4.99 -23.84
CA GLN A 190 -6.40 3.89 -24.65
C GLN A 190 -7.07 2.54 -24.32
N ASN A 191 -7.31 2.28 -23.03
CA ASN A 191 -7.96 1.05 -22.57
C ASN A 191 -9.48 1.06 -22.80
N SER A 192 -10.11 2.22 -22.98
CA SER A 192 -11.55 2.34 -23.26
C SER A 192 -11.93 2.01 -24.72
N CYS A 193 -10.97 2.01 -25.65
CA CYS A 193 -11.20 1.79 -27.07
C CYS A 193 -11.38 0.31 -27.48
N CYS A 194 -11.38 -0.64 -26.54
CA CYS A 194 -11.52 -2.08 -26.83
C CYS A 194 -12.80 -2.72 -26.27
N ILE A 195 -13.81 -1.92 -25.86
CA ILE A 195 -15.11 -2.43 -25.39
C ILE A 195 -16.16 -2.44 -26.53
N VAL A 196 -15.79 -2.02 -27.74
CA VAL A 196 -16.65 -2.09 -28.92
C VAL A 196 -16.07 -3.09 -29.92
N MET A 197 -16.35 -4.37 -29.68
CA MET A 197 -16.60 -5.35 -30.74
C MET A 197 -17.54 -6.43 -30.21
#